data_AF-A0A1J5JFX3-F1
#
_entry.id   AF-A0A1J5JFX3-F1
#
_cell.length_a   1.000
_cell.length_b   1.000
_cell.length_c   1.000
_cell.angle_alpha   90.00
_cell.angle_beta   90.00
_cell.angle_gamma   90.00
#
_symmetry.space_group_name_H-M   'P 1'
#
loop_
_entity.id
_entity.type
_entity.pdbx_description
1 polymer ?
#
loop_
_entity_poly.entity_id
_entity_poly.type
_entity_poly.pdbx_seq_one_letter_code
_entity_poly.pdbx_strand_id
1 'polypeptide(L)' 'MEDEKPVNMCACLNRSFAELKKLGSLEAAQAAGAGVECSGCVPYLKLVFETGETEFAIDDPRIPEEDFGQ' A
#
# COMPACT_ATOMS: atom_id res chain seq x y z
N MET A 1 22.07 5.62 -10.05
CA MET A 1 21.35 4.53 -9.36
C MET A 1 20.04 5.17 -9.00
N GLU A 2 19.01 4.93 -9.81
CA GLU A 2 17.69 5.52 -9.62
C GLU A 2 17.23 5.25 -8.19
N ASP A 3 17.06 6.31 -7.39
CA ASP A 3 16.35 6.28 -6.12
C ASP A 3 14.86 6.05 -6.40
N GLU A 4 14.50 4.82 -6.76
CA GLU A 4 13.11 4.36 -6.80
C GLU A 4 12.57 4.42 -5.37
N LYS A 5 11.89 5.52 -5.06
CA LYS A 5 11.34 5.74 -3.71
C LYS A 5 10.37 4.59 -3.39
N PRO A 6 10.50 3.95 -2.23
CA PRO A 6 9.63 2.86 -1.87
C PRO A 6 8.18 3.34 -1.74
N VAL A 7 7.25 2.50 -2.18
CA VAL A 7 5.82 2.65 -1.93
C VAL A 7 5.59 2.37 -0.45
N ASN A 8 5.41 3.44 0.32
CA ASN A 8 5.21 3.38 1.77
C ASN A 8 3.97 4.16 2.24
N MET A 9 3.16 4.65 1.31
CA MET A 9 1.97 5.45 1.62
C MET A 9 0.89 5.36 0.54
N CYS A 10 -0.34 5.56 0.96
CA CYS A 10 -1.46 5.82 0.07
C CYS A 10 -1.39 7.28 -0.40
N ALA A 11 -1.15 7.51 -1.70
CA ALA A 11 -1.11 8.85 -2.27
C ALA A 11 -2.46 9.57 -2.20
N CYS A 12 -3.57 8.85 -2.42
CA CYS A 12 -4.93 9.41 -2.36
C CYS A 12 -5.30 9.96 -0.97
N LEU A 13 -4.95 9.23 0.09
CA LEU A 13 -5.20 9.66 1.46
C LEU A 13 -4.05 10.45 2.09
N ASN A 14 -2.92 10.54 1.42
CA ASN A 14 -1.67 11.07 1.95
C ASN A 14 -1.29 10.45 3.32
N ARG A 15 -1.51 9.13 3.49
CA ARG A 15 -1.22 8.40 4.75
C ARG A 15 -0.24 7.27 4.51
N SER A 16 0.77 7.16 5.37
CA SER A 16 1.75 6.08 5.31
C SER A 16 1.14 4.73 5.73
N PHE A 17 1.71 3.65 5.22
CA PHE A 17 1.33 2.29 5.60
C PHE A 17 1.56 2.03 7.09
N ALA A 18 2.56 2.65 7.70
CA ALA A 18 2.76 2.60 9.15
C ALA A 18 1.56 3.18 9.93
N GLU A 19 0.98 4.30 9.48
CA GLU A 19 -0.22 4.86 10.09
C GLU A 19 -1.45 3.98 9.84
N LEU A 20 -1.59 3.43 8.63
CA LEU A 20 -2.71 2.54 8.30
C LEU A 20 -2.62 1.20 9.05
N LYS A 21 -1.41 0.67 9.27
CA LYS A 21 -1.16 -0.53 10.07
C LYS A 21 -1.61 -0.38 11.52
N LYS A 22 -1.50 0.82 12.10
CA LYS A 22 -1.98 1.12 13.47
C LYS A 22 -3.49 0.94 13.63
N LEU A 23 -4.26 0.95 12.53
CA LEU A 23 -5.70 0.69 12.55
C LEU A 23 -6.03 -0.77 12.88
N GLY A 24 -5.04 -1.67 12.75
CA GLY A 24 -5.13 -3.06 13.21
C GLY A 24 -5.60 -4.05 12.16
N SER A 25 -6.28 -3.61 11.09
CA SER A 25 -6.67 -4.48 9.98
C SER A 25 -6.78 -3.74 8.65
N LEU A 26 -6.73 -4.50 7.55
CA LEU A 26 -6.93 -3.98 6.20
C LEU A 26 -8.32 -3.37 6.04
N GLU A 27 -9.35 -4.02 6.58
CA GLU A 27 -10.73 -3.49 6.58
C GLU A 27 -10.82 -2.12 7.29
N ALA A 28 -10.10 -1.94 8.40
CA ALA A 28 -10.07 -0.65 9.08
C ALA A 28 -9.34 0.42 8.26
N ALA A 29 -8.27 0.05 7.55
CA ALA A 29 -7.60 0.93 6.60
C ALA A 29 -8.49 1.31 5.41
N GLN A 30 -9.25 0.35 4.86
CA GLN A 30 -10.23 0.60 3.79
C GLN A 30 -11.39 1.48 4.29
N ALA A 31 -11.89 1.26 5.51
CA ALA A 31 -12.89 2.11 6.14
C ALA A 31 -12.39 3.55 6.36
N ALA A 32 -11.08 3.73 6.52
CA ALA A 32 -10.44 5.05 6.54
C ALA A 32 -10.25 5.67 5.14
N GLY A 33 -10.62 4.95 4.07
CA GLY A 33 -10.57 5.37 2.67
C GLY A 33 -9.38 4.81 1.87
N ALA A 34 -8.54 3.96 2.46
CA ALA A 34 -7.34 3.48 1.79
C ALA A 34 -7.70 2.44 0.73
N GLY A 35 -7.30 2.69 -0.52
CA GLY A 35 -7.59 1.77 -1.61
C GLY A 35 -9.05 1.75 -2.06
N VAL A 36 -9.85 2.71 -1.61
CA VAL A 36 -11.25 2.88 -2.06
C VAL A 36 -11.31 3.63 -3.39
N GLU A 37 -10.48 4.66 -3.56
CA GLU A 37 -10.49 5.51 -4.76
C GLU A 37 -9.73 4.89 -5.93
N CYS A 38 -8.44 4.61 -5.75
CA CYS A 38 -7.57 4.10 -6.83
C CYS A 38 -7.27 2.60 -6.74
N SER A 39 -7.59 1.95 -5.62
CA SER A 39 -7.17 0.58 -5.27
C SER A 39 -5.66 0.28 -5.30
N GLY A 40 -4.80 1.14 -5.85
CA GLY A 40 -3.37 0.84 -6.03
C GLY A 40 -2.56 0.65 -4.75
N CYS A 41 -3.06 1.08 -3.58
CA CYS A 41 -2.41 0.79 -2.29
C CYS A 41 -2.93 -0.48 -1.60
N VAL A 42 -4.03 -1.09 -2.09
CA VAL A 42 -4.61 -2.32 -1.54
C VAL A 42 -3.63 -3.49 -1.52
N PRO A 43 -2.91 -3.82 -2.63
CA PRO A 43 -2.04 -4.99 -2.62
C PRO A 43 -0.85 -4.78 -1.65
N TYR A 44 -0.34 -3.55 -1.53
CA TYR A 44 0.65 -3.21 -0.52
C TYR A 44 0.11 -3.34 0.90
N LEU A 45 -1.11 -2.85 1.18
CA LEU A 45 -1.73 -3.00 2.49
C LEU A 45 -1.90 -4.47 2.88
N LYS A 46 -2.26 -5.35 1.95
CA LYS A 46 -2.30 -6.80 2.21
C LYS A 46 -0.93 -7.28 2.71
N LEU A 47 0.14 -6.95 1.98
CA LEU A 47 1.50 -7.28 2.38
C LEU A 47 1.88 -6.65 3.73
N VAL A 48 1.45 -5.42 4.04
CA VAL A 48 1.70 -4.77 5.34
C VAL A 48 1.12 -5.57 6.48
N PHE A 49 -0.10 -6.09 6.33
CA PHE A 49 -0.75 -6.88 7.36
C PHE A 49 -0.26 -8.33 7.39
N GLU A 50 0.18 -8.89 6.26
CA GLU A 50 0.73 -10.26 6.18
C GLU A 50 2.17 -10.36 6.68
N THR A 51 3.05 -9.47 6.22
CA THR A 51 4.50 -9.49 6.51
C THR A 51 4.89 -8.56 7.65
N GLY A 52 4.11 -7.50 7.88
CA GLY A 52 4.46 -6.43 8.79
C GLY A 52 5.34 -5.32 8.18
N GLU A 53 5.79 -5.44 6.94
CA GLU A 53 6.58 -4.42 6.25
C GLU A 53 5.73 -3.19 5.90
N THR A 54 6.32 -2.00 5.89
CA THR A 54 5.60 -0.73 5.57
C THR A 54 6.22 0.03 4.40
N GLU A 55 7.21 -0.56 3.74
CA GLU A 55 7.97 0.02 2.65
C GLU A 55 8.19 -1.08 1.61
N PHE A 56 7.77 -0.83 0.38
CA PHE A 56 7.84 -1.80 -0.71
C PHE A 56 8.49 -1.17 -1.93
N ALA A 57 9.14 -1.97 -2.77
CA ALA A 57 9.59 -1.46 -4.06
C ALA A 57 8.38 -1.16 -4.97
N ILE A 58 8.53 -0.20 -5.89
CA ILE A 58 7.52 0.02 -6.94
C ILE A 58 7.36 -1.23 -7.79
N ASP A 59 8.48 -1.90 -8.08
CA ASP A 59 8.57 -3.14 -8.85
C ASP A 59 8.60 -4.39 -7.94
N ASP A 60 7.94 -4.33 -6.78
CA ASP A 60 7.97 -5.46 -5.84
C ASP A 60 7.32 -6.69 -6.52
N PRO A 61 8.05 -7.82 -6.68
CA PRO A 61 7.56 -8.97 -7.43
C PRO A 61 6.34 -9.65 -6.77
N ARG A 62 6.00 -9.27 -5.54
CA ARG A 62 4.79 -9.73 -4.84
C ARG A 62 3.54 -8.95 -5.28
N ILE A 63 3.70 -7.80 -5.91
CA ILE A 63 2.62 -6.95 -6.43
C ILE A 63 2.57 -7.15 -7.95
N PRO A 64 1.58 -7.89 -8.49
CA PRO A 64 1.50 -8.09 -9.93
C PRO A 64 1.24 -6.75 -10.66
N GLU A 65 2.02 -6.46 -11.70
CA GLU A 65 1.93 -5.25 -12.53
C GLU A 65 0.53 -5.02 -13.14
N GLU A 66 -0.29 -6.08 -13.27
CA GLU A 66 -1.64 -6.03 -13.83
C GLU A 66 -2.65 -5.19 -13.00
N ASP A 67 -2.34 -4.87 -11.73
CA ASP A 67 -3.23 -4.09 -10.84
C ASP A 67 -2.98 -2.56 -10.92
N PHE A 68 -1.94 -2.12 -11.64
CA PHE A 68 -1.59 -0.69 -11.80
C PHE A 68 -2.25 0.02 -13.00
N GLY A 69 -3.29 -0.57 -13.59
CA GLY A 69 -4.18 0.11 -14.53
C GLY A 69 -3.58 0.38 -15.91
N GLN A 70 -4.23 -0.20 -16.92
CA GLN A 70 -4.04 0.08 -18.35
C GLN A 70 -4.56 1.48 -18.73
#